data_AF-A0A6M1PPA5-F1
#
_entry.id   AF-A0A6M1PPA5-F1
#
_cell.length_a   1.000
_cell.length_b   1.000
_cell.length_c   1.000
_cell.angle_alpha   90.00
_cell.angle_beta   90.00
_cell.angle_gamma   90.00
#
_symmetry.space_group_name_H-M   'P 1'
#
loop_
_entity.id
_entity.type
_entity.pdbx_description
1 polymer ?
#
loop_
_entity_poly.entity_id
_entity_poly.type
_entity_poly.pdbx_seq_one_letter_code
_entity_poly.pdbx_strand_id
1 'polypeptide(L)'
;MKIGRNDQCPCGSGKKYKKCCLGKERDAIPTLSLVGSGAGSAVQGTIVQPPMEEPPALEGKTASPKDKLTLPKLRKLVSRDLQWESPAHESLGLTLIEQMRYEYDKELIAEALMLWNGYSRVVKPMVKKEGVFCAAIEYLLSEEYGFMLSQADLARKYEVSPATIARRVKELRAYAVEYGIGSPDDSLSPDVLVGTLRGSAKEKAQLIVHKAMESGNSKNRVQLAKAALDLDPDNPGAYLVLAEEAVNEEEVRTLLKSGMEAGRRELGAEFFAENKGHFWLIQETRPYLRVCMSYAESCWFGGASEEAAHTLEHILELNPSDSMGARYLLLAVYLYTDTDGLDKAEELLKAYGSDEGSASFAYDRMVLEYKRHGVTSRLKMLYRVARGVNKHVPDYLLGVKMLPHNLPDFIGRGDANEAVEYVIMHSRLWANVPELLKWMLKQ
;
A
#
# COMPACT_ATOMS: atom_id res chain seq x y z
N MET A 1 -18.31 8.15 -30.06
CA MET A 1 -19.53 7.74 -29.33
C MET A 1 -20.15 8.99 -28.72
N LYS A 2 -21.42 9.32 -28.99
CA LYS A 2 -22.06 10.52 -28.39
C LYS A 2 -22.69 10.12 -27.05
N ILE A 3 -22.14 10.61 -25.93
CA ILE A 3 -22.66 10.35 -24.58
C ILE A 3 -24.01 11.06 -24.40
N GLY A 4 -25.02 10.32 -23.96
CA GLY A 4 -26.36 10.81 -23.69
C GLY A 4 -26.40 11.67 -22.44
N ARG A 5 -27.26 12.70 -22.45
CA ARG A 5 -27.40 13.70 -21.37
C ARG A 5 -27.63 13.08 -19.97
N ASN A 6 -28.21 11.89 -19.90
CA ASN A 6 -28.54 11.19 -18.65
C ASN A 6 -27.56 10.06 -18.28
N ASP A 7 -26.56 9.78 -19.11
CA ASP A 7 -25.60 8.69 -18.90
C ASP A 7 -24.62 9.04 -17.78
N GLN A 8 -23.89 8.05 -17.26
CA GLN A 8 -22.84 8.31 -16.28
C GLN A 8 -21.74 9.18 -16.89
N CYS A 9 -21.27 10.15 -16.13
CA CYS A 9 -20.26 11.07 -16.61
C CYS A 9 -18.90 10.38 -16.65
N PRO A 10 -18.15 10.47 -17.78
CA PRO A 10 -16.85 9.83 -17.93
C PRO A 10 -15.77 10.45 -17.03
N CYS A 11 -16.07 11.56 -16.35
CA CYS A 11 -15.23 12.23 -15.35
C CYS A 11 -14.95 11.38 -14.08
N GLY A 12 -15.52 10.18 -13.96
CA GLY A 12 -15.37 9.32 -12.77
C GLY A 12 -16.18 9.79 -11.55
N SER A 13 -16.87 10.93 -11.61
CA SER A 13 -17.59 11.50 -10.44
C SER A 13 -18.82 10.70 -9.96
N GLY A 14 -19.23 9.65 -10.68
CA GLY A 14 -20.46 8.90 -10.41
C GLY A 14 -21.77 9.65 -10.68
N LYS A 15 -21.73 10.92 -11.13
CA LYS A 15 -22.93 11.73 -11.45
C LYS A 15 -23.36 11.54 -12.91
N LYS A 16 -24.65 11.79 -13.21
CA LYS A 16 -25.15 11.87 -14.61
C LYS A 16 -24.43 12.99 -15.37
N TYR A 17 -24.12 12.82 -16.66
CA TYR A 17 -23.34 13.73 -17.48
C TYR A 17 -23.85 15.18 -17.42
N LYS A 18 -25.18 15.38 -17.46
CA LYS A 18 -25.83 16.71 -17.28
C LYS A 18 -25.58 17.43 -15.96
N LYS A 19 -25.11 16.72 -14.94
CA LYS A 19 -24.83 17.22 -13.59
C LYS A 19 -23.34 17.19 -13.23
N CYS A 20 -22.44 16.69 -14.08
CA CYS A 20 -20.98 16.76 -13.92
C CYS A 20 -20.37 17.71 -14.97
N CYS A 21 -20.06 17.20 -16.16
CA CYS A 21 -19.24 17.90 -17.15
C CYS A 21 -20.02 18.63 -18.25
N LEU A 22 -21.30 18.30 -18.47
CA LEU A 22 -22.08 18.95 -19.53
C LEU A 22 -22.23 20.45 -19.23
N GLY A 23 -21.60 21.29 -20.05
CA GLY A 23 -21.59 22.75 -19.89
C GLY A 23 -20.38 23.33 -19.16
N LYS A 24 -19.42 22.50 -18.72
CA LYS A 24 -18.17 22.95 -18.06
C LYS A 24 -16.92 22.89 -18.97
N GLU A 25 -17.09 22.61 -20.26
CA GLU A 25 -16.01 22.43 -21.25
C GLU A 25 -15.30 23.75 -21.67
N ARG A 26 -15.28 24.79 -20.83
CA ARG A 26 -14.64 26.06 -21.21
C ARG A 26 -13.54 26.61 -20.30
N ASP A 27 -13.28 26.02 -19.14
CA ASP A 27 -12.20 26.50 -18.28
C ASP A 27 -11.21 25.36 -17.99
N ALA A 28 -10.22 25.24 -18.90
CA ALA A 28 -9.00 24.50 -18.66
C ALA A 28 -8.14 25.25 -17.63
N ILE A 29 -7.51 24.51 -16.71
CA ILE A 29 -6.35 25.01 -15.95
C ILE A 29 -5.19 24.00 -16.08
N PRO A 30 -3.93 24.46 -16.25
CA PRO A 30 -2.75 23.62 -16.50
C PRO A 30 -2.06 23.13 -15.21
N THR A 31 -1.41 21.98 -15.34
CA THR A 31 -0.21 21.40 -14.66
C THR A 31 0.11 21.69 -13.18
N LEU A 32 0.48 20.59 -12.48
CA LEU A 32 1.27 20.46 -11.24
C LEU A 32 0.61 20.86 -9.90
N SER A 33 -0.06 19.87 -9.30
CA SER A 33 -0.08 19.64 -7.84
C SER A 33 -0.59 18.22 -7.59
N LEU A 34 0.23 17.36 -6.99
CA LEU A 34 -0.13 15.98 -6.63
C LEU A 34 0.24 15.73 -5.16
N VAL A 35 -0.80 15.64 -4.33
CA VAL A 35 -0.85 14.83 -3.10
C VAL A 35 -2.27 14.26 -3.02
N GLY A 36 -2.39 12.95 -2.78
CA GLY A 36 -3.59 12.34 -2.18
C GLY A 36 -4.40 11.34 -3.02
N SER A 37 -4.02 10.06 -2.92
CA SER A 37 -4.84 8.90 -2.51
C SER A 37 -6.13 8.48 -3.25
N GLY A 38 -6.13 7.21 -3.70
CA GLY A 38 -7.12 6.22 -3.27
C GLY A 38 -8.13 5.64 -4.27
N ALA A 39 -7.97 4.33 -4.57
CA ALA A 39 -8.94 3.29 -4.99
C ALA A 39 -9.86 3.55 -6.22
N GLY A 40 -10.15 2.62 -7.14
CA GLY A 40 -10.08 1.17 -7.20
C GLY A 40 -11.33 0.68 -7.94
N SER A 41 -11.21 -0.05 -9.06
CA SER A 41 -12.29 -0.95 -9.53
C SER A 41 -11.85 -1.93 -10.61
N ALA A 42 -12.37 -3.14 -10.47
CA ALA A 42 -12.06 -4.36 -11.19
C ALA A 42 -12.71 -4.47 -12.57
N VAL A 43 -12.10 -5.24 -13.48
CA VAL A 43 -12.81 -5.90 -14.58
C VAL A 43 -12.32 -7.35 -14.72
N GLN A 44 -13.32 -8.21 -14.94
CA GLN A 44 -13.30 -9.66 -15.06
C GLN A 44 -12.34 -10.19 -16.15
N GLY A 45 -11.56 -11.21 -15.79
CA GLY A 45 -10.80 -12.04 -16.74
C GLY A 45 -11.10 -13.52 -16.48
N THR A 46 -11.76 -14.15 -17.44
CA THR A 46 -12.09 -15.57 -17.49
C THR A 46 -10.81 -16.42 -17.56
N ILE A 47 -10.59 -17.32 -16.61
CA ILE A 47 -9.48 -18.28 -16.64
C ILE A 47 -10.03 -19.68 -16.95
N VAL A 48 -9.61 -20.21 -18.10
CA VAL A 48 -9.71 -21.62 -18.49
C VAL A 48 -8.65 -22.40 -17.69
N GLN A 49 -9.07 -23.45 -16.97
CA GLN A 49 -8.16 -24.38 -16.28
C GLN A 49 -7.53 -25.39 -17.25
N PRO A 50 -6.22 -25.68 -17.17
CA PRO A 50 -5.63 -26.96 -17.55
C PRO A 50 -5.46 -27.90 -16.33
N PRO A 51 -5.35 -29.22 -16.54
CA PRO A 51 -5.57 -30.24 -15.51
C PRO A 51 -4.38 -30.41 -14.55
N MET A 52 -4.74 -30.82 -13.33
CA MET A 52 -3.87 -31.09 -12.19
C MET A 52 -2.92 -32.28 -12.43
N GLU A 53 -1.63 -32.08 -12.20
CA GLU A 53 -0.70 -33.14 -11.80
C GLU A 53 -0.38 -32.96 -10.30
N GLU A 54 -0.60 -34.02 -9.52
CA GLU A 54 -0.30 -34.07 -8.09
C GLU A 54 1.21 -34.19 -7.83
N PRO A 55 1.77 -33.45 -6.86
CA PRO A 55 3.01 -33.81 -6.18
C PRO A 55 2.75 -34.43 -4.80
N PRO A 56 3.72 -35.23 -4.30
CA PRO A 56 3.47 -36.29 -3.33
C PRO A 56 3.32 -35.79 -1.89
N ALA A 57 2.58 -36.59 -1.13
CA ALA A 57 2.36 -36.47 0.31
C ALA A 57 3.68 -36.23 1.08
N LEU A 58 3.73 -35.10 1.77
CA LEU A 58 4.68 -34.85 2.85
C LEU A 58 3.91 -34.89 4.17
N GLU A 59 4.32 -35.85 4.98
CA GLU A 59 3.73 -36.24 6.25
C GLU A 59 3.60 -35.07 7.23
N GLY A 60 2.47 -35.06 7.93
CA GLY A 60 2.04 -33.97 8.76
C GLY A 60 2.88 -33.80 10.01
N LYS A 61 3.42 -32.59 10.19
CA LYS A 61 3.52 -31.98 11.51
C LYS A 61 2.25 -31.17 11.73
N THR A 62 1.28 -31.84 12.34
CA THR A 62 0.04 -31.26 12.85
C THR A 62 0.35 -30.03 13.70
N ALA A 63 -0.16 -28.87 13.29
CA ALA A 63 -0.32 -27.72 14.17
C ALA A 63 -1.10 -28.17 15.42
N SER A 64 -0.67 -27.70 16.58
CA SER A 64 -1.26 -28.07 17.87
C SER A 64 -2.75 -27.64 17.95
N PRO A 65 -3.65 -28.40 18.60
CA PRO A 65 -5.10 -28.20 18.48
C PRO A 65 -5.70 -27.04 19.29
N LYS A 66 -4.89 -26.15 19.90
CA LYS A 66 -5.34 -25.38 21.07
C LYS A 66 -5.94 -23.99 20.84
N ASP A 67 -5.81 -23.37 19.67
CA ASP A 67 -6.26 -21.97 19.47
C ASP A 67 -7.29 -21.72 18.36
N LYS A 68 -8.01 -22.74 17.88
CA LYS A 68 -9.14 -22.48 16.97
C LYS A 68 -10.30 -21.80 17.73
N LEU A 69 -10.90 -20.80 17.09
CA LEU A 69 -12.09 -20.12 17.57
C LEU A 69 -13.30 -21.07 17.45
N THR A 70 -14.22 -21.05 18.42
CA THR A 70 -15.37 -21.98 18.46
C THR A 70 -16.65 -21.23 18.81
N LEU A 71 -17.82 -21.76 18.44
CA LEU A 71 -19.12 -21.13 18.80
C LEU A 71 -19.28 -20.89 20.32
N PRO A 72 -18.89 -21.82 21.22
CA PRO A 72 -18.89 -21.54 22.65
C PRO A 72 -17.96 -20.39 23.04
N LYS A 73 -16.76 -20.28 22.43
CA LYS A 73 -15.85 -19.16 22.66
C LYS A 73 -16.45 -17.83 22.19
N LEU A 74 -17.12 -17.80 21.04
CA LEU A 74 -17.80 -16.59 20.53
C LEU A 74 -18.98 -16.17 21.41
N ARG A 75 -19.79 -17.12 21.89
CA ARG A 75 -20.89 -16.80 22.82
C ARG A 75 -20.35 -16.29 24.16
N LYS A 76 -19.23 -16.84 24.64
CA LYS A 76 -18.53 -16.34 25.83
C LYS A 76 -18.00 -14.92 25.59
N LEU A 77 -17.39 -14.66 24.42
CA LEU A 77 -16.92 -13.34 24.02
C LEU A 77 -18.04 -12.31 24.15
N VAL A 78 -19.23 -12.58 23.58
CA VAL A 78 -20.38 -11.67 23.66
C VAL A 78 -20.90 -11.49 25.09
N SER A 79 -21.08 -12.57 25.84
CA SER A 79 -21.79 -12.52 27.14
C SER A 79 -20.90 -12.17 28.34
N ARG A 80 -19.57 -12.20 28.20
CA ARG A 80 -18.64 -12.01 29.33
C ARG A 80 -17.47 -11.10 29.04
N ASP A 81 -16.92 -11.16 27.83
CA ASP A 81 -15.64 -10.51 27.54
C ASP A 81 -15.85 -9.14 26.85
N LEU A 82 -16.95 -8.96 26.11
CA LEU A 82 -17.33 -7.70 25.46
C LEU A 82 -18.21 -6.82 26.37
N GLN A 83 -17.98 -5.50 26.30
CA GLN A 83 -18.78 -4.51 27.02
C GLN A 83 -19.93 -3.98 26.14
N TRP A 84 -21.13 -3.88 26.70
CA TRP A 84 -22.33 -3.43 25.97
C TRP A 84 -23.01 -2.27 26.69
N GLU A 85 -23.42 -1.25 25.92
CA GLU A 85 -24.15 -0.10 26.45
C GLU A 85 -25.62 -0.42 26.77
N SER A 86 -26.14 -1.52 26.22
CA SER A 86 -27.49 -2.00 26.51
C SER A 86 -27.64 -3.51 26.31
N PRO A 87 -28.59 -4.17 27.02
CA PRO A 87 -28.90 -5.58 26.79
C PRO A 87 -29.32 -5.90 25.35
N ALA A 88 -29.91 -4.92 24.65
CA ALA A 88 -30.29 -5.08 23.24
C ALA A 88 -29.07 -5.14 22.31
N HIS A 89 -27.94 -4.54 22.69
CA HIS A 89 -26.70 -4.65 21.92
C HIS A 89 -26.05 -6.02 22.12
N GLU A 90 -26.01 -6.52 23.35
CA GLU A 90 -25.54 -7.87 23.67
C GLU A 90 -26.37 -8.94 22.93
N SER A 91 -27.70 -8.84 23.02
CA SER A 91 -28.64 -9.75 22.36
C SER A 91 -28.40 -9.83 20.85
N LEU A 92 -28.17 -8.67 20.20
CA LEU A 92 -27.83 -8.63 18.79
C LEU A 92 -26.52 -9.35 18.44
N GLY A 93 -25.51 -9.25 19.31
CA GLY A 93 -24.27 -10.01 19.16
C GLY A 93 -24.51 -11.53 19.16
N LEU A 94 -25.39 -12.02 20.04
CA LEU A 94 -25.78 -13.43 20.02
C LEU A 94 -26.54 -13.81 18.75
N THR A 95 -27.43 -12.93 18.28
CA THR A 95 -28.16 -13.12 17.02
C THR A 95 -27.24 -13.19 15.81
N LEU A 96 -26.19 -12.35 15.75
CA LEU A 96 -25.15 -12.45 14.70
C LEU A 96 -24.50 -13.83 14.68
N ILE A 97 -24.12 -14.38 15.84
CA ILE A 97 -23.54 -15.72 15.92
C ILE A 97 -24.52 -16.75 15.34
N GLU A 98 -25.78 -16.72 15.73
CA GLU A 98 -26.77 -17.71 15.28
C GLU A 98 -27.06 -17.63 13.79
N GLN A 99 -27.10 -16.43 13.23
CA GLN A 99 -27.43 -16.20 11.81
C GLN A 99 -26.25 -16.47 10.87
N MET A 100 -25.02 -16.38 11.38
CA MET A 100 -23.81 -16.57 10.58
C MET A 100 -23.15 -17.95 10.78
N ARG A 101 -23.50 -18.72 11.83
CA ARG A 101 -22.76 -19.92 12.27
C ARG A 101 -22.50 -21.00 11.22
N TYR A 102 -23.40 -21.12 10.24
CA TYR A 102 -23.38 -22.15 9.21
C TYR A 102 -22.77 -21.71 7.89
N GLU A 103 -22.84 -20.41 7.58
CA GLU A 103 -22.41 -19.85 6.30
C GLU A 103 -20.99 -19.29 6.38
N TYR A 104 -20.50 -18.99 7.60
CA TYR A 104 -19.22 -18.30 7.81
C TYR A 104 -18.31 -19.05 8.78
N ASP A 105 -16.99 -18.88 8.56
CA ASP A 105 -15.97 -19.31 9.51
C ASP A 105 -16.08 -18.50 10.81
N LYS A 106 -15.34 -18.92 11.85
CA LYS A 106 -15.54 -18.37 13.19
C LYS A 106 -14.84 -17.03 13.34
N GLU A 107 -13.78 -16.84 12.57
CA GLU A 107 -12.95 -15.65 12.46
C GLU A 107 -13.78 -14.48 11.91
N LEU A 108 -14.51 -14.68 10.81
CA LEU A 108 -15.37 -13.65 10.23
C LEU A 108 -16.58 -13.33 11.13
N ILE A 109 -17.11 -14.31 11.86
CA ILE A 109 -18.14 -14.05 12.88
C ILE A 109 -17.58 -13.18 14.00
N ALA A 110 -16.34 -13.42 14.43
CA ALA A 110 -15.69 -12.57 15.44
C ALA A 110 -15.53 -11.13 14.96
N GLU A 111 -15.17 -10.94 13.69
CA GLU A 111 -15.07 -9.63 13.07
C GLU A 111 -16.40 -8.88 13.04
N ALA A 112 -17.50 -9.57 12.69
CA ALA A 112 -18.86 -9.03 12.77
C ALA A 112 -19.21 -8.57 14.19
N LEU A 113 -18.81 -9.35 15.20
CA LEU A 113 -19.02 -9.01 16.61
C LEU A 113 -18.21 -7.79 17.03
N MET A 114 -16.96 -7.67 16.59
CA MET A 114 -16.10 -6.53 16.91
C MET A 114 -16.62 -5.23 16.26
N LEU A 115 -17.05 -5.30 14.99
CA LEU A 115 -17.69 -4.16 14.32
C LEU A 115 -18.94 -3.70 15.08
N TRP A 116 -19.81 -4.65 15.45
CA TRP A 116 -21.02 -4.32 16.20
C TRP A 116 -20.71 -3.75 17.58
N ASN A 117 -19.77 -4.36 18.31
CA ASN A 117 -19.39 -3.92 19.63
C ASN A 117 -18.86 -2.48 19.60
N GLY A 118 -17.90 -2.20 18.73
CA GLY A 118 -17.34 -0.86 18.56
C GLY A 118 -18.40 0.18 18.19
N TYR A 119 -19.19 -0.11 17.14
CA TYR A 119 -20.23 0.79 16.68
C TYR A 119 -21.28 1.05 17.78
N SER A 120 -21.73 0.02 18.48
CA SER A 120 -22.77 0.16 19.50
C SER A 120 -22.33 0.97 20.71
N ARG A 121 -21.05 0.91 21.08
CA ARG A 121 -20.46 1.70 22.18
C ARG A 121 -20.32 3.18 21.84
N VAL A 122 -19.91 3.49 20.61
CA VAL A 122 -19.70 4.88 20.16
C VAL A 122 -21.03 5.55 19.82
N VAL A 123 -21.85 4.90 19.00
CA VAL A 123 -23.06 5.51 18.41
C VAL A 123 -24.29 5.34 19.31
N LYS A 124 -24.28 4.36 20.21
CA LYS A 124 -25.38 4.02 21.13
C LYS A 124 -26.73 3.90 20.40
N PRO A 125 -26.80 3.10 19.31
CA PRO A 125 -27.98 3.04 18.47
C PRO A 125 -29.17 2.40 19.19
N MET A 126 -30.38 2.91 18.94
CA MET A 126 -31.61 2.26 19.39
C MET A 126 -31.92 1.03 18.51
N VAL A 127 -31.86 -0.16 19.09
CA VAL A 127 -32.16 -1.43 18.41
C VAL A 127 -33.64 -1.78 18.61
N LYS A 128 -34.45 -1.55 17.56
CA LYS A 128 -35.88 -1.95 17.55
C LYS A 128 -36.10 -3.35 16.97
N LYS A 129 -35.31 -3.73 15.97
CA LYS A 129 -35.32 -5.05 15.34
C LYS A 129 -33.88 -5.41 15.03
N GLU A 130 -33.38 -6.48 15.66
CA GLU A 130 -31.97 -6.89 15.57
C GLU A 130 -31.55 -7.17 14.12
N GLY A 131 -32.40 -7.86 13.36
CA GLY A 131 -32.14 -8.22 11.97
C GLY A 131 -31.79 -7.04 11.05
N VAL A 132 -32.15 -5.81 11.41
CA VAL A 132 -31.74 -4.61 10.66
C VAL A 132 -30.23 -4.40 10.70
N PHE A 133 -29.61 -4.49 11.87
CA PHE A 133 -28.16 -4.30 12.01
C PHE A 133 -27.41 -5.57 11.62
N CYS A 134 -27.95 -6.77 11.91
CA CYS A 134 -27.34 -8.01 11.46
C CYS A 134 -27.21 -8.06 9.93
N ALA A 135 -28.30 -7.75 9.21
CA ALA A 135 -28.28 -7.66 7.75
C ALA A 135 -27.29 -6.62 7.23
N ALA A 136 -27.16 -5.48 7.92
CA ALA A 136 -26.24 -4.42 7.50
C ALA A 136 -24.77 -4.78 7.73
N ILE A 137 -24.46 -5.46 8.84
CA ILE A 137 -23.10 -5.94 9.16
C ILE A 137 -22.70 -7.05 8.18
N GLU A 138 -23.59 -8.03 7.95
CA GLU A 138 -23.34 -9.12 7.00
C GLU A 138 -23.18 -8.60 5.57
N TYR A 139 -23.96 -7.58 5.18
CA TYR A 139 -23.78 -6.91 3.88
C TYR A 139 -22.41 -6.24 3.76
N LEU A 140 -21.98 -5.52 4.80
CA LEU A 140 -20.70 -4.79 4.78
C LEU A 140 -19.52 -5.75 4.69
N LEU A 141 -19.51 -6.82 5.49
CA LEU A 141 -18.49 -7.87 5.42
C LEU A 141 -18.55 -8.62 4.09
N SER A 142 -19.75 -8.81 3.52
CA SER A 142 -19.91 -9.43 2.21
C SER A 142 -19.26 -8.63 1.08
N GLU A 143 -19.24 -7.29 1.16
CA GLU A 143 -18.54 -6.46 0.18
C GLU A 143 -17.02 -6.52 0.38
N GLU A 144 -16.56 -6.53 1.64
CA GLU A 144 -15.14 -6.59 1.98
C GLU A 144 -14.47 -7.91 1.54
N TYR A 145 -15.14 -9.03 1.82
CA TYR A 145 -14.62 -10.38 1.56
C TYR A 145 -15.06 -10.97 0.21
N GLY A 146 -15.77 -10.21 -0.62
CA GLY A 146 -16.12 -10.62 -1.98
C GLY A 146 -17.23 -11.67 -2.09
N PHE A 147 -18.03 -11.89 -1.03
CA PHE A 147 -19.22 -12.76 -1.10
C PHE A 147 -20.37 -12.17 -1.95
N MET A 148 -20.35 -10.85 -2.18
CA MET A 148 -21.25 -10.13 -3.10
C MET A 148 -22.76 -10.37 -2.87
N LEU A 149 -23.19 -10.51 -1.62
CA LEU A 149 -24.60 -10.61 -1.23
C LEU A 149 -25.35 -9.31 -1.53
N SER A 150 -26.56 -9.42 -2.07
CA SER A 150 -27.40 -8.25 -2.30
C SER A 150 -28.17 -7.85 -1.03
N GLN A 151 -28.43 -6.54 -0.87
CA GLN A 151 -29.30 -6.06 0.23
C GLN A 151 -30.72 -6.63 0.13
N ALA A 152 -31.16 -7.05 -1.06
CA ALA A 152 -32.47 -7.68 -1.26
C ALA A 152 -32.49 -9.11 -0.70
N ASP A 153 -31.39 -9.85 -0.81
CA ASP A 153 -31.27 -11.19 -0.25
C ASP A 153 -31.22 -11.16 1.27
N LEU A 154 -30.42 -10.25 1.83
CA LEU A 154 -30.33 -10.04 3.26
C LEU A 154 -31.63 -9.48 3.86
N ALA A 155 -32.34 -8.62 3.12
CA ALA A 155 -33.67 -8.17 3.51
C ALA A 155 -34.65 -9.34 3.69
N ARG A 156 -34.59 -10.34 2.80
CA ARG A 156 -35.41 -11.57 2.91
C ARG A 156 -34.95 -12.42 4.09
N LYS A 157 -33.63 -12.68 4.21
CA LYS A 157 -33.04 -13.48 5.30
C LYS A 157 -33.43 -12.96 6.69
N TYR A 158 -33.38 -11.64 6.88
CA TYR A 158 -33.62 -10.99 8.17
C TYR A 158 -35.03 -10.42 8.36
N GLU A 159 -35.91 -10.62 7.37
CA GLU A 159 -37.28 -10.11 7.35
C GLU A 159 -37.37 -8.58 7.56
N VAL A 160 -36.50 -7.82 6.89
CA VAL A 160 -36.43 -6.35 6.97
C VAL A 160 -36.56 -5.71 5.59
N SER A 161 -36.69 -4.38 5.52
CA SER A 161 -36.72 -3.68 4.22
C SER A 161 -35.30 -3.35 3.73
N PRO A 162 -35.03 -3.48 2.40
CA PRO A 162 -33.74 -3.08 1.83
C PRO A 162 -33.37 -1.62 2.14
N ALA A 163 -34.35 -0.72 2.14
CA ALA A 163 -34.13 0.69 2.46
C ALA A 163 -33.60 0.91 3.89
N THR A 164 -34.03 0.07 4.84
CA THR A 164 -33.56 0.15 6.23
C THR A 164 -32.14 -0.40 6.38
N ILE A 165 -31.80 -1.45 5.62
CA ILE A 165 -30.42 -1.97 5.51
C ILE A 165 -29.51 -0.88 4.94
N ALA A 166 -29.87 -0.28 3.80
CA ALA A 166 -29.07 0.74 3.14
C ALA A 166 -28.68 1.90 4.08
N ARG A 167 -29.62 2.35 4.91
CA ARG A 167 -29.35 3.39 5.91
C ARG A 167 -28.31 2.94 6.95
N ARG A 168 -28.46 1.73 7.52
CA ARG A 168 -27.53 1.22 8.54
C ARG A 168 -26.17 0.87 7.95
N VAL A 169 -26.11 0.36 6.72
CA VAL A 169 -24.84 0.16 6.00
C VAL A 169 -24.08 1.48 5.86
N LYS A 170 -24.78 2.56 5.50
CA LYS A 170 -24.14 3.89 5.40
C LYS A 170 -23.56 4.35 6.74
N GLU A 171 -24.29 4.15 7.83
CA GLU A 171 -23.85 4.54 9.19
C GLU A 171 -22.68 3.67 9.68
N LEU A 172 -22.78 2.34 9.53
CA LEU A 172 -21.72 1.39 9.89
C LEU A 172 -20.47 1.59 9.05
N ARG A 173 -20.60 1.91 7.75
CA ARG A 173 -19.46 2.25 6.90
C ARG A 173 -18.80 3.55 7.32
N ALA A 174 -19.59 4.59 7.61
CA ALA A 174 -19.02 5.85 8.10
C ALA A 174 -18.23 5.62 9.40
N TYR A 175 -18.77 4.80 10.31
CA TYR A 175 -18.07 4.38 11.51
C TYR A 175 -16.79 3.58 11.18
N ALA A 176 -16.86 2.57 10.33
CA ALA A 176 -15.71 1.72 10.00
C ALA A 176 -14.58 2.51 9.32
N VAL A 177 -14.92 3.51 8.50
CA VAL A 177 -13.93 4.44 7.89
C VAL A 177 -13.28 5.32 8.95
N GLU A 178 -14.03 5.78 9.96
CA GLU A 178 -13.54 6.67 10.99
C GLU A 178 -12.77 5.95 12.12
N TYR A 179 -13.20 4.73 12.49
CA TYR A 179 -12.74 4.02 13.68
C TYR A 179 -12.17 2.62 13.41
N GLY A 180 -12.37 2.04 12.22
CA GLY A 180 -12.01 0.65 11.91
C GLY A 180 -13.04 -0.38 12.39
N ILE A 181 -12.68 -1.67 12.28
CA ILE A 181 -13.50 -2.80 12.74
C ILE A 181 -13.18 -3.07 14.21
N GLY A 182 -13.73 -2.22 15.09
CA GLY A 182 -13.52 -2.27 16.53
C GLY A 182 -13.88 -0.93 17.16
N SER A 183 -13.98 -0.85 18.50
CA SER A 183 -14.10 0.45 19.19
C SER A 183 -12.85 1.29 18.97
N PRO A 184 -12.91 2.64 18.97
CA PRO A 184 -11.72 3.47 19.17
C PRO A 184 -10.91 3.08 20.42
N ASP A 185 -11.53 2.40 21.39
CA ASP A 185 -10.87 1.83 22.58
C ASP A 185 -10.27 0.41 22.37
N ASP A 186 -10.53 -0.27 21.23
CA ASP A 186 -10.17 -1.68 21.01
C ASP A 186 -8.91 -1.90 20.15
N SER A 187 -8.22 -0.85 19.69
CA SER A 187 -6.77 -0.97 19.66
C SER A 187 -6.37 -1.07 21.13
N LEU A 188 -5.98 -2.27 21.61
CA LEU A 188 -5.38 -2.40 22.94
C LEU A 188 -4.46 -1.21 23.13
N SER A 189 -4.70 -0.38 24.15
CA SER A 189 -3.84 0.78 24.36
C SER A 189 -2.40 0.29 24.33
N PRO A 190 -1.45 1.08 23.78
CA PRO A 190 -0.09 0.58 23.63
C PRO A 190 0.48 -0.01 24.94
N ASP A 191 0.08 0.53 26.09
CA ASP A 191 0.40 0.00 27.42
C ASP A 191 -0.11 -1.44 27.67
N VAL A 192 -1.37 -1.72 27.31
CA VAL A 192 -1.96 -3.06 27.45
C VAL A 192 -1.32 -4.03 26.46
N LEU A 193 -1.08 -3.58 25.22
CA LEU A 193 -0.39 -4.36 24.20
C LEU A 193 1.01 -4.77 24.68
N VAL A 194 1.81 -3.81 25.16
CA VAL A 194 3.17 -4.01 25.69
C VAL A 194 3.18 -5.00 26.87
N GLY A 195 2.16 -4.93 27.73
CA GLY A 195 1.99 -5.83 28.88
C GLY A 195 1.71 -7.27 28.50
N THR A 196 1.07 -7.52 27.35
CA THR A 196 0.76 -8.89 26.86
C THR A 196 1.90 -9.54 26.10
N LEU A 197 2.82 -8.75 25.55
CA LEU A 197 3.95 -9.26 24.75
C LEU A 197 5.05 -9.84 25.65
N ARG A 198 5.65 -10.95 25.21
CA ARG A 198 6.82 -11.59 25.85
C ARG A 198 8.07 -11.27 25.06
N GLY A 199 9.23 -11.31 25.72
CA GLY A 199 10.53 -10.99 25.12
C GLY A 199 11.17 -9.73 25.71
N SER A 200 12.37 -9.43 25.23
CA SER A 200 13.12 -8.20 25.49
C SER A 200 12.38 -6.96 24.98
N ALA A 201 12.77 -5.77 25.45
CA ALA A 201 12.18 -4.51 25.01
C ALA A 201 12.24 -4.35 23.46
N LYS A 202 13.38 -4.71 22.87
CA LYS A 202 13.61 -4.73 21.42
C LYS A 202 12.67 -5.67 20.67
N GLU A 203 12.52 -6.92 21.13
CA GLU A 203 11.59 -7.88 20.51
C GLU A 203 10.15 -7.40 20.58
N LYS A 204 9.75 -6.79 21.71
CA LYS A 204 8.42 -6.18 21.86
C LYS A 204 8.23 -5.01 20.90
N ALA A 205 9.20 -4.10 20.82
CA ALA A 205 9.17 -2.96 19.91
C ALA A 205 9.02 -3.42 18.46
N GLN A 206 9.78 -4.43 18.03
CA GLN A 206 9.67 -5.00 16.68
C GLN A 206 8.27 -5.55 16.38
N LEU A 207 7.65 -6.25 17.33
CA LEU A 207 6.28 -6.77 17.17
C LEU A 207 5.24 -5.63 17.11
N ILE A 208 5.45 -4.56 17.88
CA ILE A 208 4.58 -3.37 17.85
C ILE A 208 4.70 -2.65 16.52
N VAL A 209 5.91 -2.47 15.99
CA VAL A 209 6.14 -1.89 14.67
C VAL A 209 5.46 -2.71 13.58
N HIS A 210 5.54 -4.04 13.63
CA HIS A 210 4.83 -4.90 12.67
C HIS A 210 3.32 -4.67 12.70
N LYS A 211 2.72 -4.58 13.90
CA LYS A 211 1.30 -4.22 14.05
C LYS A 211 0.98 -2.81 13.56
N ALA A 212 1.91 -1.87 13.74
CA ALA A 212 1.77 -0.51 13.22
C ALA A 212 1.78 -0.48 11.68
N MET A 213 2.52 -1.38 11.03
CA MET A 213 2.53 -1.51 9.57
C MET A 213 1.25 -2.17 9.03
N GLU A 214 0.66 -3.12 9.76
CA GLU A 214 -0.57 -3.80 9.37
C GLU A 214 -1.84 -2.98 9.66
N SER A 215 -1.74 -1.99 10.55
CA SER A 215 -2.88 -1.16 10.94
C SER A 215 -3.32 -0.23 9.81
N GLY A 216 -4.54 -0.39 9.31
CA GLY A 216 -5.14 0.53 8.33
C GLY A 216 -5.54 1.91 8.90
N ASN A 217 -5.42 2.13 10.22
CA ASN A 217 -5.76 3.39 10.87
C ASN A 217 -4.51 4.23 11.17
N SER A 218 -4.34 5.35 10.46
CA SER A 218 -3.25 6.33 10.61
C SER A 218 -2.92 6.70 12.07
N LYS A 219 -3.93 7.05 12.87
CA LYS A 219 -3.74 7.44 14.28
C LYS A 219 -3.16 6.29 15.11
N ASN A 220 -3.64 5.06 14.87
CA ASN A 220 -3.14 3.87 15.53
C ASN A 220 -1.71 3.53 15.08
N ARG A 221 -1.37 3.69 13.80
CA ARG A 221 0.00 3.53 13.28
C ARG A 221 0.97 4.44 14.04
N VAL A 222 0.63 5.73 14.19
CA VAL A 222 1.44 6.71 14.92
C VAL A 222 1.56 6.35 16.41
N GLN A 223 0.47 5.96 17.06
CA GLN A 223 0.50 5.59 18.49
C GLN A 223 1.36 4.36 18.75
N LEU A 224 1.22 3.32 17.93
CA LEU A 224 2.02 2.10 18.03
C LEU A 224 3.51 2.37 17.74
N ALA A 225 3.82 3.15 16.71
CA ALA A 225 5.20 3.50 16.40
C ALA A 225 5.88 4.29 17.54
N LYS A 226 5.16 5.24 18.18
CA LYS A 226 5.66 5.96 19.36
C LYS A 226 5.90 5.02 20.54
N ALA A 227 4.97 4.12 20.83
CA ALA A 227 5.14 3.15 21.90
C ALA A 227 6.28 2.15 21.64
N ALA A 228 6.57 1.83 20.38
CA ALA A 228 7.76 1.07 20.03
C ALA A 228 9.04 1.84 20.36
N LEU A 229 9.10 3.15 20.06
CA LEU A 229 10.24 4.00 20.40
C LEU A 229 10.42 4.22 21.91
N ASP A 230 9.34 4.21 22.69
CA ASP A 230 9.42 4.27 24.15
C ASP A 230 10.10 3.02 24.74
N LEU A 231 10.01 1.87 24.05
CA LEU A 231 10.69 0.63 24.44
C LEU A 231 12.09 0.51 23.84
N ASP A 232 12.24 0.91 22.59
CA ASP A 232 13.46 0.78 21.79
C ASP A 232 13.65 2.03 20.92
N PRO A 233 14.34 3.06 21.43
CA PRO A 233 14.61 4.30 20.70
C PRO A 233 15.45 4.10 19.44
N ASP A 234 16.13 2.95 19.31
CA ASP A 234 17.01 2.65 18.19
C ASP A 234 16.33 1.77 17.12
N ASN A 235 15.00 1.62 17.16
CA ASN A 235 14.23 0.87 16.17
C ASN A 235 13.98 1.67 14.86
N PRO A 236 14.61 1.32 13.71
CA PRO A 236 14.44 2.07 12.47
C PRO A 236 13.03 1.97 11.89
N GLY A 237 12.37 0.83 12.11
CA GLY A 237 11.04 0.57 11.56
C GLY A 237 9.96 1.47 12.17
N ALA A 238 10.11 1.86 13.44
CA ALA A 238 9.20 2.80 14.07
C ALA A 238 9.30 4.21 13.44
N TYR A 239 10.53 4.69 13.17
CA TYR A 239 10.74 5.95 12.46
C TYR A 239 10.19 5.92 11.03
N LEU A 240 10.30 4.79 10.33
CA LEU A 240 9.71 4.62 9.00
C LEU A 240 8.19 4.78 9.03
N VAL A 241 7.50 4.11 9.96
CA VAL A 241 6.05 4.25 10.10
C VAL A 241 5.66 5.69 10.43
N LEU A 242 6.39 6.37 11.32
CA LEU A 242 6.13 7.78 11.60
C LEU A 242 6.35 8.67 10.37
N ALA A 243 7.36 8.39 9.56
CA ALA A 243 7.65 9.15 8.35
C ALA A 243 6.55 8.96 7.29
N GLU A 244 6.02 7.75 7.12
CA GLU A 244 4.89 7.49 6.21
C GLU A 244 3.60 8.21 6.60
N GLU A 245 3.43 8.51 7.90
CA GLU A 245 2.28 9.22 8.45
C GLU A 245 2.49 10.73 8.57
N ALA A 246 3.71 11.22 8.31
CA ALA A 246 4.03 12.63 8.40
C ALA A 246 3.44 13.40 7.21
N VAL A 247 2.93 14.61 7.48
CA VAL A 247 2.22 15.42 6.48
C VAL A 247 3.17 16.30 5.67
N ASN A 248 4.31 16.70 6.26
CA ASN A 248 5.24 17.62 5.63
C ASN A 248 6.58 16.93 5.33
N GLU A 249 7.17 17.25 4.18
CA GLU A 249 8.39 16.59 3.70
C GLU A 249 9.61 16.82 4.59
N GLU A 250 9.67 17.94 5.32
CA GLU A 250 10.77 18.23 6.23
C GLU A 250 10.77 17.28 7.44
N GLU A 251 9.59 17.04 8.01
CA GLU A 251 9.37 16.06 9.08
C GLU A 251 9.64 14.64 8.59
N VAL A 252 9.16 14.28 7.38
CA VAL A 252 9.49 12.99 6.74
C VAL A 252 11.00 12.78 6.70
N ARG A 253 11.76 13.74 6.13
CA ARG A 253 13.23 13.63 6.04
C ARG A 253 13.91 13.62 7.40
N THR A 254 13.39 14.36 8.38
CA THR A 254 13.93 14.38 9.75
C THR A 254 13.75 13.02 10.42
N LEU A 255 12.54 12.45 10.36
CA LEU A 255 12.23 11.13 10.92
C LEU A 255 13.06 10.03 10.26
N LEU A 256 13.19 10.05 8.93
CA LEU A 256 14.00 9.09 8.19
C LEU A 256 15.50 9.18 8.55
N LYS A 257 16.05 10.40 8.70
CA LYS A 257 17.42 10.58 9.21
C LYS A 257 17.59 10.00 10.61
N SER A 258 16.66 10.29 11.53
CA SER A 258 16.67 9.72 12.88
C SER A 258 16.59 8.19 12.85
N GLY A 259 15.78 7.62 11.95
CA GLY A 259 15.70 6.17 11.75
C GLY A 259 16.99 5.55 11.21
N MET A 260 17.70 6.23 10.31
CA MET A 260 19.02 5.80 9.85
C MET A 260 20.06 5.86 10.96
N GLU A 261 20.07 6.91 11.77
CA GLU A 261 20.98 7.04 12.91
C GLU A 261 20.69 5.98 13.99
N ALA A 262 19.41 5.75 14.30
CA ALA A 262 18.94 4.68 15.17
C ALA A 262 19.46 3.32 14.70
N GLY A 263 19.28 2.99 13.42
CA GLY A 263 19.77 1.72 12.87
C GLY A 263 21.31 1.60 12.87
N ARG A 264 22.04 2.71 12.72
CA ARG A 264 23.50 2.71 12.88
C ARG A 264 23.93 2.42 14.31
N ARG A 265 23.24 2.97 15.31
CA ARG A 265 23.51 2.70 16.73
C ARG A 265 23.17 1.25 17.09
N GLU A 266 22.01 0.78 16.63
CA GLU A 266 21.50 -0.57 16.92
C GLU A 266 22.41 -1.66 16.37
N LEU A 267 22.84 -1.54 15.11
CA LEU A 267 23.68 -2.55 14.48
C LEU A 267 25.15 -2.40 14.91
N GLY A 268 25.63 -1.17 15.10
CA GLY A 268 27.01 -0.90 15.50
C GLY A 268 28.03 -0.95 14.34
N ALA A 269 29.11 -0.18 14.48
CA ALA A 269 30.09 0.03 13.40
C ALA A 269 30.83 -1.26 12.98
N GLU A 270 31.16 -2.14 13.93
CA GLU A 270 31.82 -3.43 13.65
C GLU A 270 30.90 -4.33 12.81
N PHE A 271 29.62 -4.42 13.18
CA PHE A 271 28.65 -5.20 12.43
C PHE A 271 28.51 -4.72 10.98
N PHE A 272 28.50 -3.39 10.77
CA PHE A 272 28.50 -2.82 9.42
C PHE A 272 29.73 -3.24 8.63
N ALA A 273 30.92 -3.20 9.23
CA ALA A 273 32.15 -3.56 8.56
C ALA A 273 32.21 -5.06 8.21
N GLU A 274 31.78 -5.93 9.12
CA GLU A 274 31.82 -7.39 8.96
C GLU A 274 30.78 -7.91 7.96
N ASN A 275 29.61 -7.28 7.90
CA ASN A 275 28.47 -7.78 7.12
C ASN A 275 28.23 -7.00 5.82
N LYS A 276 29.10 -6.04 5.51
CA LYS A 276 29.05 -5.26 4.27
C LYS A 276 28.94 -6.17 3.04
N GLY A 277 28.00 -5.88 2.16
CA GLY A 277 27.71 -6.71 0.98
C GLY A 277 26.66 -7.82 1.22
N HIS A 278 26.29 -8.09 2.47
CA HIS A 278 25.40 -9.19 2.84
C HIS A 278 24.14 -8.74 3.60
N PHE A 279 23.88 -7.42 3.70
CA PHE A 279 22.79 -6.88 4.51
C PHE A 279 21.40 -7.39 4.10
N TRP A 280 21.18 -7.83 2.85
CA TRP A 280 19.87 -8.36 2.48
C TRP A 280 19.60 -9.78 3.01
N LEU A 281 20.66 -10.56 3.20
CA LEU A 281 20.59 -11.94 3.68
C LEU A 281 20.36 -12.02 5.19
N ILE A 282 20.63 -10.92 5.89
CA ILE A 282 20.47 -10.76 7.33
C ILE A 282 19.11 -10.06 7.57
N GLN A 283 18.28 -10.60 8.45
CA GLN A 283 16.93 -10.06 8.65
C GLN A 283 16.97 -8.74 9.44
N GLU A 284 17.90 -8.66 10.38
CA GLU A 284 18.10 -7.58 11.36
C GLU A 284 18.47 -6.26 10.69
N THR A 285 19.12 -6.30 9.52
CA THR A 285 19.56 -5.15 8.73
C THR A 285 18.50 -4.63 7.76
N ARG A 286 17.43 -5.39 7.49
CA ARG A 286 16.40 -4.99 6.52
C ARG A 286 15.62 -3.74 6.94
N PRO A 287 15.24 -3.54 8.21
CA PRO A 287 14.62 -2.28 8.64
C PRO A 287 15.49 -1.07 8.30
N TYR A 288 16.80 -1.15 8.57
CA TYR A 288 17.76 -0.08 8.24
C TYR A 288 17.79 0.22 6.73
N LEU A 289 17.92 -0.82 5.89
CA LEU A 289 17.90 -0.68 4.44
C LEU A 289 16.62 -0.01 3.91
N ARG A 290 15.46 -0.35 4.48
CA ARG A 290 14.17 0.25 4.12
C ARG A 290 14.12 1.73 4.44
N VAL A 291 14.59 2.14 5.63
CA VAL A 291 14.66 3.57 5.98
C VAL A 291 15.60 4.33 5.04
N CYS A 292 16.75 3.74 4.68
CA CYS A 292 17.65 4.34 3.70
C CYS A 292 16.98 4.52 2.34
N MET A 293 16.20 3.52 1.87
CA MET A 293 15.50 3.61 0.60
C MET A 293 14.48 4.75 0.61
N SER A 294 13.61 4.79 1.63
CA SER A 294 12.62 5.87 1.77
C SER A 294 13.27 7.25 1.93
N TYR A 295 14.42 7.35 2.59
CA TYR A 295 15.18 8.60 2.68
C TYR A 295 15.70 9.04 1.31
N ALA A 296 16.29 8.12 0.53
CA ALA A 296 16.76 8.41 -0.82
C ALA A 296 15.63 8.86 -1.75
N GLU A 297 14.48 8.19 -1.69
CA GLU A 297 13.28 8.58 -2.45
C GLU A 297 12.79 9.97 -2.05
N SER A 298 12.69 10.26 -0.74
CA SER A 298 12.29 11.57 -0.23
C SER A 298 13.27 12.68 -0.65
N CYS A 299 14.58 12.41 -0.64
CA CYS A 299 15.60 13.32 -1.16
C CYS A 299 15.44 13.55 -2.66
N TRP A 300 15.22 12.48 -3.43
CA TRP A 300 15.02 12.58 -4.86
C TRP A 300 13.76 13.39 -5.18
N PHE A 301 12.61 13.12 -4.59
CA PHE A 301 11.41 13.91 -4.86
C PHE A 301 11.54 15.36 -4.36
N GLY A 302 12.24 15.56 -3.24
CA GLY A 302 12.47 16.87 -2.62
C GLY A 302 13.56 17.74 -3.26
N GLY A 303 14.21 17.28 -4.34
CA GLY A 303 15.20 18.09 -5.05
C GLY A 303 16.68 17.79 -4.73
N ALA A 304 16.94 17.09 -3.62
CA ALA A 304 18.26 16.82 -3.05
C ALA A 304 18.94 15.61 -3.74
N SER A 305 19.34 15.80 -5.00
CA SER A 305 19.86 14.72 -5.85
C SER A 305 21.20 14.15 -5.39
N GLU A 306 22.07 14.96 -4.78
CA GLU A 306 23.37 14.50 -4.26
C GLU A 306 23.18 13.56 -3.06
N GLU A 307 22.34 13.96 -2.10
CA GLU A 307 22.01 13.14 -0.94
C GLU A 307 21.28 11.83 -1.34
N ALA A 308 20.42 11.89 -2.36
CA ALA A 308 19.80 10.70 -2.93
C ALA A 308 20.85 9.75 -3.51
N ALA A 309 21.78 10.25 -4.33
CA ALA A 309 22.86 9.45 -4.91
C ALA A 309 23.71 8.78 -3.81
N HIS A 310 24.21 9.56 -2.85
CA HIS A 310 25.03 9.05 -1.74
C HIS A 310 24.30 7.95 -0.94
N THR A 311 23.01 8.11 -0.71
CA THR A 311 22.22 7.13 0.06
C THR A 311 22.00 5.85 -0.75
N LEU A 312 21.71 5.96 -2.05
CA LEU A 312 21.52 4.80 -2.93
C LEU A 312 22.83 4.04 -3.16
N GLU A 313 23.95 4.75 -3.34
CA GLU A 313 25.30 4.16 -3.40
C GLU A 313 25.61 3.38 -2.13
N HIS A 314 25.31 3.96 -0.95
CA HIS A 314 25.44 3.29 0.35
C HIS A 314 24.57 2.04 0.44
N ILE A 315 23.34 2.06 -0.07
CA ILE A 315 22.48 0.87 -0.15
C ILE A 315 23.13 -0.23 -1.01
N LEU A 316 23.65 0.12 -2.20
CA LEU A 316 24.29 -0.83 -3.10
C LEU A 316 25.61 -1.38 -2.55
N GLU A 317 26.34 -0.58 -1.77
CA GLU A 317 27.55 -1.01 -1.08
C GLU A 317 27.23 -2.07 0.01
N LEU A 318 26.11 -1.90 0.73
CA LEU A 318 25.65 -2.85 1.74
C LEU A 318 24.94 -4.06 1.13
N ASN A 319 24.30 -3.89 -0.03
CA ASN A 319 23.55 -4.92 -0.75
C ASN A 319 23.81 -4.86 -2.28
N PRO A 320 24.95 -5.37 -2.76
CA PRO A 320 25.31 -5.38 -4.18
C PRO A 320 24.38 -6.23 -5.06
N SER A 321 23.65 -7.18 -4.47
CA SER A 321 22.62 -7.94 -5.21
C SER A 321 21.39 -7.10 -5.55
N ASP A 322 21.28 -5.93 -4.91
CA ASP A 322 20.21 -4.94 -5.05
C ASP A 322 18.81 -5.55 -5.11
N SER A 323 18.51 -6.37 -4.13
CA SER A 323 17.20 -7.02 -4.02
C SER A 323 16.03 -6.04 -3.83
N MET A 324 16.29 -4.77 -3.46
CA MET A 324 15.28 -3.73 -3.29
C MET A 324 15.08 -2.86 -4.54
N GLY A 325 16.00 -2.87 -5.51
CA GLY A 325 15.87 -2.07 -6.73
C GLY A 325 16.43 -0.65 -6.66
N ALA A 326 17.34 -0.35 -5.72
CA ALA A 326 17.97 0.96 -5.57
C ALA A 326 18.71 1.41 -6.85
N ARG A 327 19.24 0.47 -7.63
CA ARG A 327 19.93 0.74 -8.91
C ARG A 327 19.06 1.46 -9.92
N TYR A 328 17.75 1.24 -9.91
CA TYR A 328 16.85 1.88 -10.87
C TYR A 328 16.75 3.38 -10.59
N LEU A 329 16.51 3.77 -9.33
CA LEU A 329 16.48 5.18 -8.95
C LEU A 329 17.87 5.83 -9.08
N LEU A 330 18.93 5.12 -8.72
CA LEU A 330 20.30 5.63 -8.82
C LEU A 330 20.67 5.95 -10.28
N LEU A 331 20.25 5.11 -11.23
CA LEU A 331 20.45 5.37 -12.65
C LEU A 331 19.76 6.68 -13.07
N ALA A 332 18.53 6.91 -12.61
CA ALA A 332 17.81 8.15 -12.86
C ALA A 332 18.55 9.38 -12.31
N VAL A 333 19.07 9.26 -11.09
CA VAL A 333 19.82 10.32 -10.40
C VAL A 333 21.11 10.64 -11.15
N TYR A 334 21.91 9.63 -11.52
CA TYR A 334 23.12 9.82 -12.31
C TYR A 334 22.85 10.46 -13.67
N LEU A 335 21.80 10.01 -14.36
CA LEU A 335 21.41 10.61 -15.64
C LEU A 335 20.88 12.03 -15.49
N TYR A 336 20.40 12.43 -14.32
CA TYR A 336 19.96 13.79 -14.05
C TYR A 336 21.13 14.75 -13.82
N THR A 337 22.24 14.27 -13.25
CA THR A 337 23.46 15.04 -12.94
C THR A 337 24.36 15.30 -14.17
N ASP A 338 25.46 16.03 -13.97
CA ASP A 338 26.42 16.46 -15.00
C ASP A 338 27.26 15.29 -15.58
N THR A 339 28.31 15.59 -16.35
CA THR A 339 29.14 14.62 -17.09
C THR A 339 29.64 13.45 -16.24
N ASP A 340 30.07 13.69 -15.00
CA ASP A 340 30.49 12.63 -14.05
C ASP A 340 29.36 11.62 -13.79
N GLY A 341 28.12 12.10 -13.72
CA GLY A 341 26.93 11.26 -13.60
C GLY A 341 26.70 10.39 -14.83
N LEU A 342 26.97 10.88 -16.03
CA LEU A 342 26.82 10.06 -17.25
C LEU A 342 27.83 8.91 -17.31
N ASP A 343 29.04 9.13 -16.80
CA ASP A 343 30.06 8.08 -16.70
C ASP A 343 29.63 7.02 -15.67
N LYS A 344 29.17 7.45 -14.48
CA LYS A 344 28.61 6.56 -13.44
C LYS A 344 27.38 5.80 -13.90
N ALA A 345 26.47 6.43 -14.66
CA ALA A 345 25.30 5.78 -15.24
C ALA A 345 25.70 4.66 -16.22
N GLU A 346 26.73 4.89 -17.02
CA GLU A 346 27.25 3.87 -17.94
C GLU A 346 27.90 2.70 -17.19
N GLU A 347 28.66 2.97 -16.14
CA GLU A 347 29.23 1.94 -15.26
C GLU A 347 28.14 1.11 -14.57
N LEU A 348 27.09 1.77 -14.05
CA LEU A 348 25.97 1.10 -13.41
C LEU A 348 25.20 0.19 -14.39
N LEU A 349 24.95 0.67 -15.61
CA LEU A 349 24.33 -0.13 -16.67
C LEU A 349 25.19 -1.36 -17.05
N LYS A 350 26.52 -1.25 -17.01
CA LYS A 350 27.43 -2.39 -17.25
C LYS A 350 27.41 -3.36 -16.08
N ALA A 351 27.46 -2.87 -14.84
CA ALA A 351 27.49 -3.69 -13.64
C ALA A 351 26.22 -4.55 -13.49
N TYR A 352 25.06 -4.00 -13.85
CA TYR A 352 23.75 -4.66 -13.74
C TYR A 352 23.16 -5.05 -15.09
N GLY A 353 23.99 -5.29 -16.11
CA GLY A 353 23.55 -5.55 -17.49
C GLY A 353 22.60 -6.75 -17.68
N SER A 354 22.48 -7.67 -16.71
CA SER A 354 21.47 -8.74 -16.73
C SER A 354 20.03 -8.23 -16.66
N ASP A 355 19.81 -6.97 -16.25
CA ASP A 355 18.50 -6.33 -16.16
C ASP A 355 18.10 -5.51 -17.41
N GLU A 356 18.73 -5.77 -18.57
CA GLU A 356 18.34 -5.15 -19.84
C GLU A 356 16.85 -5.34 -20.23
N GLY A 357 16.15 -6.27 -19.57
CA GLY A 357 14.72 -6.50 -19.74
C GLY A 357 13.78 -5.67 -18.85
N SER A 358 14.28 -4.73 -18.02
CA SER A 358 13.40 -3.81 -17.27
C SER A 358 13.11 -2.52 -18.04
N ALA A 359 11.94 -1.94 -17.81
CA ALA A 359 11.59 -0.64 -18.38
C ALA A 359 12.65 0.43 -18.03
N SER A 360 13.08 0.49 -16.77
CA SER A 360 14.06 1.48 -16.32
C SER A 360 15.34 1.43 -17.13
N PHE A 361 15.98 0.27 -17.26
CA PHE A 361 17.27 0.17 -17.95
C PHE A 361 17.13 0.44 -19.45
N ALA A 362 16.04 -0.01 -20.07
CA ALA A 362 15.84 0.17 -21.50
C ALA A 362 15.61 1.64 -21.87
N TYR A 363 14.80 2.35 -21.09
CA TYR A 363 14.50 3.77 -21.32
C TYR A 363 15.64 4.68 -20.85
N ASP A 364 16.31 4.38 -19.75
CA ASP A 364 17.42 5.19 -19.26
C ASP A 364 18.66 5.07 -20.15
N ARG A 365 18.89 3.91 -20.78
CA ARG A 365 19.92 3.78 -21.82
C ARG A 365 19.63 4.67 -23.03
N MET A 366 18.35 4.87 -23.37
CA MET A 366 17.95 5.84 -24.39
C MET A 366 18.27 7.27 -23.96
N VAL A 367 18.00 7.63 -22.70
CA VAL A 367 18.33 8.94 -22.13
C VAL A 367 19.85 9.18 -22.13
N LEU A 368 20.65 8.18 -21.76
CA LEU A 368 22.12 8.24 -21.79
C LEU A 368 22.66 8.52 -23.19
N GLU A 369 22.20 7.77 -24.21
CA GLU A 369 22.59 7.98 -25.61
C GLU A 369 22.23 9.39 -26.07
N TYR A 370 21.02 9.86 -25.73
CA TYR A 370 20.58 11.21 -26.07
C TYR A 370 21.45 12.29 -25.40
N LYS A 371 21.74 12.16 -24.11
CA LYS A 371 22.57 13.13 -23.39
C LYS A 371 24.01 13.18 -23.91
N ARG A 372 24.59 12.05 -24.35
CA ARG A 372 25.96 12.02 -24.90
C ARG A 372 26.06 12.46 -26.35
N HIS A 373 25.08 12.10 -27.18
CA HIS A 373 25.23 12.16 -28.64
C HIS A 373 24.06 12.84 -29.37
N GLY A 374 23.01 13.24 -28.64
CA GLY A 374 21.81 13.81 -29.22
C GLY A 374 21.01 12.79 -30.04
N VAL A 375 20.35 13.27 -31.09
CA VAL A 375 19.49 12.43 -31.95
C VAL A 375 20.33 11.68 -32.98
N THR A 376 20.56 10.40 -32.73
CA THR A 376 21.33 9.50 -33.60
C THR A 376 20.46 8.36 -34.15
N SER A 377 20.97 7.62 -35.15
CA SER A 377 20.36 6.35 -35.59
C SER A 377 20.34 5.30 -34.46
N ARG A 378 21.31 5.35 -33.55
CA ARG A 378 21.38 4.49 -32.37
C ARG A 378 20.28 4.84 -31.37
N LEU A 379 20.00 6.12 -31.13
CA LEU A 379 18.86 6.55 -30.32
C LEU A 379 17.53 5.99 -30.85
N LYS A 380 17.30 6.07 -32.18
CA LYS A 380 16.12 5.48 -32.85
C LYS A 380 16.03 3.96 -32.65
N MET A 381 17.16 3.26 -32.62
CA MET A 381 17.20 1.83 -32.35
C MET A 381 16.87 1.54 -30.88
N LEU A 382 17.48 2.26 -29.94
CA LEU A 382 17.24 2.12 -28.51
C LEU A 382 15.79 2.40 -28.15
N TYR A 383 15.14 3.41 -28.75
CA TYR A 383 13.73 3.65 -28.53
C TYR A 383 12.84 2.48 -28.97
N ARG A 384 13.14 1.85 -30.11
CA ARG A 384 12.42 0.64 -30.56
C ARG A 384 12.61 -0.52 -29.60
N VAL A 385 13.82 -0.71 -29.08
CA VAL A 385 14.13 -1.73 -28.06
C VAL A 385 13.35 -1.44 -26.77
N ALA A 386 13.39 -0.22 -26.26
CA ALA A 386 12.69 0.19 -25.05
C ALA A 386 11.17 -0.01 -25.16
N ARG A 387 10.57 0.34 -26.30
CA ARG A 387 9.15 0.03 -26.58
C ARG A 387 8.84 -1.46 -26.66
N GLY A 388 9.81 -2.27 -27.10
CA GLY A 388 9.70 -3.72 -27.10
C GLY A 388 9.72 -4.31 -25.69
N VAL A 389 10.52 -3.72 -24.79
CA VAL A 389 10.58 -4.09 -23.36
C VAL A 389 9.29 -3.69 -22.63
N ASN A 390 8.89 -2.42 -22.74
CA ASN A 390 7.65 -1.95 -22.15
C ASN A 390 6.96 -0.91 -23.05
N LYS A 391 5.93 -1.34 -23.77
CA LYS A 391 5.16 -0.49 -24.70
C LYS A 391 4.31 0.58 -24.02
N HIS A 392 4.11 0.50 -22.71
CA HIS A 392 3.21 1.38 -21.96
C HIS A 392 3.89 2.67 -21.48
N VAL A 393 5.21 2.66 -21.30
CA VAL A 393 5.97 3.83 -20.84
C VAL A 393 5.71 5.09 -21.69
N PRO A 394 5.70 5.05 -23.04
CA PRO A 394 5.43 6.25 -23.84
C PRO A 394 4.00 6.77 -23.64
N ASP A 395 3.01 5.90 -23.38
CA ASP A 395 1.64 6.34 -23.16
C ASP A 395 1.55 7.26 -21.93
N TYR A 396 2.27 6.93 -20.86
CA TYR A 396 2.30 7.73 -19.63
C TYR A 396 3.24 8.92 -19.73
N LEU A 397 4.46 8.75 -20.26
CA LEU A 397 5.43 9.85 -20.43
C LEU A 397 4.90 10.98 -21.32
N LEU A 398 4.18 10.63 -22.39
CA LEU A 398 3.70 11.59 -23.37
C LEU A 398 2.29 12.12 -23.06
N GLY A 399 1.71 11.73 -21.92
CA GLY A 399 0.39 12.19 -21.49
C GLY A 399 -0.79 11.64 -22.28
N VAL A 400 -0.61 10.53 -23.01
CA VAL A 400 -1.72 9.80 -23.66
C VAL A 400 -2.58 9.11 -22.62
N LYS A 401 -1.97 8.62 -21.54
CA LYS A 401 -2.63 8.07 -20.35
C LYS A 401 -2.27 8.92 -19.13
N MET A 402 -3.26 9.09 -18.25
CA MET A 402 -3.06 9.72 -16.95
C MET A 402 -2.35 8.75 -16.01
N LEU A 403 -1.39 9.27 -15.24
CA LEU A 403 -0.79 8.53 -14.14
C LEU A 403 -1.83 8.34 -13.01
N PRO A 404 -1.82 7.19 -12.32
CA PRO A 404 -2.62 7.01 -11.11
C PRO A 404 -2.12 7.92 -9.98
N HIS A 405 -2.97 8.14 -8.97
CA HIS A 405 -2.63 8.95 -7.81
C HIS A 405 -1.64 8.25 -6.85
N ASN A 406 -1.56 6.93 -6.93
CA ASN A 406 -0.71 6.09 -6.07
C ASN A 406 0.17 5.18 -6.95
N LEU A 407 1.33 4.79 -6.41
CA LEU A 407 2.13 3.70 -6.98
C LEU A 407 1.35 2.37 -6.94
N PRO A 408 1.62 1.45 -7.89
CA PRO A 408 0.97 0.15 -7.93
C PRO A 408 1.48 -0.79 -6.83
N ASP A 409 0.59 -1.60 -6.25
CA ASP A 409 0.95 -2.56 -5.19
C ASP A 409 1.83 -3.71 -5.70
N PHE A 410 1.72 -4.03 -7.00
CA PHE A 410 2.46 -5.11 -7.65
C PHE A 410 2.94 -4.68 -9.04
N ILE A 411 4.19 -5.05 -9.35
CA ILE A 411 4.85 -4.71 -10.61
C ILE A 411 5.26 -6.01 -11.32
N GLY A 412 4.79 -6.19 -12.55
CA GLY A 412 5.24 -7.24 -13.45
C GLY A 412 6.13 -6.69 -14.57
N ARG A 413 7.19 -7.41 -14.93
CA ARG A 413 8.07 -7.01 -16.05
C ARG A 413 7.27 -6.86 -17.35
N GLY A 414 7.39 -5.70 -17.99
CA GLY A 414 6.74 -5.33 -19.24
C GLY A 414 5.28 -4.90 -19.14
N ASP A 415 4.68 -4.91 -17.93
CA ASP A 415 3.28 -4.54 -17.75
C ASP A 415 3.07 -3.02 -17.59
N ALA A 416 1.81 -2.60 -17.44
CA ALA A 416 1.48 -1.19 -17.27
C ALA A 416 1.89 -0.63 -15.90
N ASN A 417 1.98 -1.48 -14.86
CA ASN A 417 2.37 -1.06 -13.52
C ASN A 417 3.88 -0.76 -13.45
N GLU A 418 4.71 -1.55 -14.13
CA GLU A 418 6.15 -1.24 -14.31
C GLU A 418 6.32 0.11 -15.02
N ALA A 419 5.50 0.39 -16.02
CA ALA A 419 5.54 1.68 -16.71
C ALA A 419 5.12 2.85 -15.80
N VAL A 420 4.08 2.68 -14.98
CA VAL A 420 3.65 3.68 -14.00
C VAL A 420 4.76 3.97 -12.99
N GLU A 421 5.33 2.92 -12.39
CA GLU A 421 6.44 3.01 -11.44
C GLU A 421 7.62 3.77 -12.06
N TYR A 422 8.06 3.33 -13.25
CA TYR A 422 9.16 3.96 -13.98
C TYR A 422 8.92 5.46 -14.17
N VAL A 423 7.75 5.83 -14.71
CA VAL A 423 7.45 7.23 -15.03
C VAL A 423 7.37 8.11 -13.78
N ILE A 424 6.79 7.62 -12.68
CA ILE A 424 6.71 8.39 -11.44
C ILE A 424 8.10 8.59 -10.84
N MET A 425 8.86 7.50 -10.69
CA MET A 425 10.19 7.52 -10.08
C MET A 425 11.20 8.32 -10.93
N HIS A 426 11.05 8.34 -12.26
CA HIS A 426 11.97 9.04 -13.18
C HIS A 426 11.42 10.41 -13.64
N SER A 427 10.33 10.90 -13.05
CA SER A 427 9.65 12.13 -13.48
C SER A 427 10.57 13.35 -13.56
N ARG A 428 11.45 13.53 -12.55
CA ARG A 428 12.45 14.62 -12.55
C ARG A 428 13.48 14.48 -13.67
N LEU A 429 13.90 13.26 -14.00
CA LEU A 429 14.82 13.01 -15.11
C LEU A 429 14.17 13.42 -16.43
N TRP A 430 12.94 12.97 -16.69
CA TRP A 430 12.22 13.27 -17.93
C TRP A 430 11.87 14.76 -18.07
N ALA A 431 11.58 15.43 -16.96
CA ALA A 431 11.40 16.88 -16.94
C ALA A 431 12.67 17.65 -17.35
N ASN A 432 13.87 17.07 -17.15
CA ASN A 432 15.15 17.65 -17.53
C ASN A 432 15.50 17.42 -19.02
N VAL A 433 14.78 16.54 -19.74
CA VAL A 433 15.03 16.24 -21.17
C VAL A 433 13.80 16.48 -22.07
N PRO A 434 13.18 17.68 -22.04
CA PRO A 434 11.93 17.95 -22.76
C PRO A 434 12.06 17.81 -24.28
N GLU A 435 13.24 18.04 -24.85
CA GLU A 435 13.50 17.86 -26.28
C GLU A 435 13.47 16.38 -26.70
N LEU A 436 13.86 15.46 -25.80
CA LEU A 436 13.74 14.02 -26.04
C LEU A 436 12.26 13.59 -26.06
N LEU A 437 11.44 14.13 -25.14
CA LEU A 437 9.99 13.90 -25.15
C LEU A 437 9.34 14.43 -26.44
N LYS A 438 9.71 15.64 -26.90
CA LYS A 438 9.25 16.20 -28.18
C LYS A 438 9.69 15.35 -29.37
N TRP A 439 10.89 14.77 -29.32
CA TRP A 439 11.37 13.86 -30.34
C TRP A 439 10.57 12.55 -30.35
N MET A 440 10.27 11.97 -29.19
CA MET A 440 9.46 10.75 -29.04
C MET A 440 8.05 10.93 -29.61
N LEU A 441 7.42 12.10 -29.42
CA LEU A 441 6.11 12.44 -29.98
C LEU A 441 6.07 12.43 -31.52
N LYS A 442 7.23 12.58 -32.18
CA LYS A 442 7.35 12.60 -33.65
C LYS A 442 7.72 11.24 -34.25
N GLN A 443 8.04 10.24 -33.42
CA GLN A 443 8.39 8.89 -33.85
C GLN A 443 7.13 8.05 -34.01
#